data_AF-A0A835SGV2-F1
#
_entry.id   AF-A0A835SGV2-F1
#
_cell.length_a   1.000
_cell.length_b   1.000
_cell.length_c   1.000
_cell.angle_alpha   90.00
_cell.angle_beta   90.00
_cell.angle_gamma   90.00
#
_symmetry.space_group_name_H-M   'P 1'
#
loop_
_entity.id
_entity.type
_entity.pdbx_description
1 polymer ?
#
loop_
_entity_poly.entity_id
_entity_poly.type
_entity_poly.pdbx_seq_one_letter_code
_entity_poly.pdbx_strand_id
1 'polypeptide(L)'
;MKDVYCFGTRELWSIVFPSHSEKLATIASRKMNEVVHTQAKVIADQDVMYKFISKNLLFVSTVAPKAAEGIGLVTPDEAWVVVYLIDIVTGRVLHRVTHQGAQGPVTAVVSENWVVYHYFNLRAHRYEMSVIEIYDESRSDNNNVLKLALGKHNLTSPISSYSRPDVVVKSQSYFFTHSVKAMTVTTTAKGITSKQLLVELLQIRSFQVLALDKRYLDPRRSAEPTQSEKEEGMIPLTDSLPTIPQSYVTHSLQVEGLRGIVTFPTKLESTTLVFSYGIDLFFTRIAPSRTYDSLTDEFSYGLLLLTIAALLIAILITWILSEKKELRINGDGVLM
;
A
#
# COMPACT_ATOMS: atom_id res chain seq x y z
N MET A 1 -16.76 -50.98 1.81
CA MET A 1 -15.50 -50.57 1.17
C MET A 1 -15.41 -49.06 1.31
N LYS A 2 -14.32 -48.51 1.85
CA LYS A 2 -14.07 -47.06 1.84
C LYS A 2 -13.46 -46.71 0.49
N ASP A 3 -14.11 -45.86 -0.29
CA ASP A 3 -13.56 -45.38 -1.56
C ASP A 3 -12.25 -44.64 -1.30
N VAL A 4 -11.15 -45.20 -1.80
CA VAL A 4 -9.83 -44.57 -1.74
C VAL A 4 -9.74 -43.63 -2.93
N TYR A 5 -10.03 -42.35 -2.70
CA TYR A 5 -9.78 -41.30 -3.69
C TYR A 5 -8.26 -41.06 -3.77
N CYS A 6 -7.64 -41.41 -4.90
CA CYS A 6 -6.27 -41.01 -5.22
C CYS A 6 -6.29 -39.69 -6.02
N PHE A 7 -5.73 -38.63 -5.45
CA PHE A 7 -5.52 -37.37 -6.17
C PHE A 7 -4.18 -37.43 -6.91
N GLY A 8 -4.21 -37.31 -8.24
CA GLY A 8 -3.01 -37.22 -9.07
C GLY A 8 -2.62 -35.76 -9.32
N THR A 9 -1.32 -35.47 -9.35
CA THR A 9 -0.79 -34.17 -9.78
C THR A 9 -0.26 -34.27 -11.21
N ARG A 10 -0.37 -33.18 -11.96
CA ARG A 10 0.15 -33.08 -13.34
C ARG A 10 0.93 -31.78 -13.46
N GLU A 11 2.10 -31.85 -14.10
CA GLU A 11 2.86 -30.65 -14.48
C GLU A 11 2.08 -29.86 -15.55
N LEU A 12 1.77 -28.60 -15.24
CA LEU A 12 1.08 -27.70 -16.16
C LEU A 12 2.05 -26.83 -16.95
N TRP A 13 3.05 -26.25 -16.26
CA TRP A 13 4.06 -25.39 -16.85
C TRP A 13 5.31 -25.37 -15.97
N SER A 14 6.45 -25.01 -16.56
CA SER A 14 7.73 -24.82 -15.89
C SER A 14 8.49 -23.67 -16.53
N ILE A 15 9.18 -22.87 -15.72
CA ILE A 15 10.07 -21.78 -16.18
C ILE A 15 11.47 -22.10 -15.70
N VAL A 16 12.40 -22.19 -16.65
CA VAL A 16 13.81 -22.49 -16.38
C VAL A 16 14.62 -21.21 -16.52
N PHE A 17 15.19 -20.75 -15.40
CA PHE A 17 16.19 -19.68 -15.40
C PHE A 17 17.57 -20.31 -15.63
N PRO A 18 18.32 -19.93 -16.68
CA PRO A 18 19.60 -20.55 -16.95
C PRO A 18 20.61 -20.23 -15.83
N SER A 19 21.08 -21.25 -15.13
CA SER A 19 21.96 -21.08 -13.95
C SER A 19 23.30 -20.39 -14.23
N HIS A 20 23.73 -20.40 -15.50
CA HIS A 20 24.94 -19.72 -15.95
C HIS A 20 24.75 -18.20 -16.11
N SER A 21 23.51 -17.72 -16.27
CA SER A 21 23.20 -16.30 -16.48
C SER A 21 22.39 -15.68 -15.34
N GLU A 22 21.52 -16.46 -14.70
CA GLU A 22 20.58 -15.96 -13.70
C GLU A 22 20.49 -16.93 -12.52
N LYS A 23 20.64 -16.39 -11.31
CA LYS A 23 20.40 -17.11 -10.06
C LYS A 23 19.19 -16.50 -9.35
N LEU A 24 18.28 -17.36 -8.89
CA LEU A 24 17.11 -16.94 -8.13
C LEU A 24 17.52 -16.23 -6.84
N ALA A 25 17.01 -15.03 -6.61
CA ALA A 25 17.32 -14.22 -5.44
C ALA A 25 16.14 -14.15 -4.47
N THR A 26 14.96 -13.74 -4.92
CA THR A 26 13.78 -13.58 -4.05
C THR A 26 12.49 -13.86 -4.79
N ILE A 27 11.55 -14.45 -4.05
CA ILE A 27 10.18 -14.69 -4.50
C ILE A 27 9.25 -14.00 -3.51
N ALA A 28 8.28 -13.26 -4.03
CA ALA A 28 7.23 -12.65 -3.23
C ALA A 28 5.87 -12.89 -3.88
N SER A 29 4.85 -13.11 -3.05
CA SER A 29 3.47 -13.25 -3.49
C SER A 29 2.56 -12.43 -2.59
N ARG A 30 1.36 -12.15 -3.10
CA ARG A 30 0.34 -11.42 -2.35
C ARG A 30 -0.14 -12.26 -1.16
N LYS A 31 -0.36 -11.63 0.00
CA LYS A 31 -0.98 -12.30 1.15
C LYS A 31 -2.40 -12.74 0.78
N MET A 32 -2.70 -14.04 0.91
CA MET A 32 -4.00 -14.61 0.50
C MET A 32 -5.21 -14.00 1.23
N ASN A 33 -5.00 -13.56 2.47
CA ASN A 33 -6.04 -12.97 3.33
C ASN A 33 -6.16 -11.44 3.17
N GLU A 34 -5.41 -10.83 2.24
CA GLU A 34 -5.51 -9.39 2.00
C GLU A 34 -6.83 -9.04 1.31
N VAL A 35 -7.58 -8.12 1.91
CA VAL A 35 -8.79 -7.52 1.33
C VAL A 35 -8.43 -6.24 0.59
N VAL A 36 -9.03 -6.03 -0.59
CA VAL A 36 -8.88 -4.80 -1.39
C VAL A 36 -10.25 -4.18 -1.56
N HIS A 37 -10.43 -2.97 -1.03
CA HIS A 37 -11.70 -2.25 -1.12
C HIS A 37 -11.87 -1.57 -2.48
N THR A 38 -10.85 -0.85 -2.93
CA THR A 38 -10.91 -0.03 -4.16
C THR A 38 -10.29 -0.78 -5.34
N GLN A 39 -11.11 -1.15 -6.32
CA GLN A 39 -10.67 -1.81 -7.55
C GLN A 39 -10.18 -0.84 -8.63
N ALA A 40 -10.34 0.45 -8.39
CA ALA A 40 -10.08 1.51 -9.35
C ALA A 40 -9.32 2.65 -8.65
N LYS A 41 -8.47 3.32 -9.40
CA LYS A 41 -7.76 4.53 -9.00
C LYS A 41 -8.24 5.66 -9.89
N VAL A 42 -8.82 6.68 -9.27
CA VAL A 42 -9.23 7.90 -9.97
C VAL A 42 -7.98 8.75 -10.18
N ILE A 43 -7.77 9.22 -11.40
CA ILE A 43 -6.70 10.15 -11.77
C ILE A 43 -7.31 11.55 -11.85
N ALA A 44 -6.43 12.56 -11.84
CA ALA A 44 -6.66 13.83 -12.50
C ALA A 44 -7.51 13.70 -13.79
N ASP A 45 -8.34 14.71 -14.06
CA ASP A 45 -9.24 14.81 -15.22
C ASP A 45 -10.44 13.83 -15.23
N GLN A 46 -10.80 13.27 -14.07
CA GLN A 46 -11.96 12.38 -13.90
C GLN A 46 -11.86 11.06 -14.68
N ASP A 47 -10.63 10.65 -14.99
CA ASP A 47 -10.34 9.34 -15.57
C ASP A 47 -10.04 8.30 -14.50
N VAL A 48 -10.24 7.03 -14.85
CA VAL A 48 -10.15 5.90 -13.93
C VAL A 48 -9.25 4.82 -14.50
N MET A 49 -8.23 4.44 -13.73
CA MET A 49 -7.46 3.22 -13.99
C MET A 49 -7.97 2.07 -13.14
N TYR A 50 -8.35 0.98 -13.78
CA TYR A 50 -8.72 -0.25 -13.08
C TYR A 50 -7.46 -1.00 -12.63
N LYS A 51 -7.38 -1.30 -11.35
CA LYS A 51 -6.27 -2.05 -10.76
C LYS A 51 -6.31 -3.50 -11.23
N PHE A 52 -5.19 -4.04 -11.68
CA PHE A 52 -5.09 -5.47 -11.95
C PHE A 52 -4.89 -6.24 -10.64
N ILE A 53 -5.97 -6.83 -10.12
CA ILE A 53 -5.97 -7.55 -8.83
C ILE A 53 -6.01 -9.05 -9.09
N SER A 54 -4.85 -9.71 -9.05
CA SER A 54 -4.74 -11.17 -9.15
C SER A 54 -4.19 -11.78 -7.86
N LYS A 55 -4.80 -12.87 -7.39
CA LYS A 55 -4.24 -13.70 -6.30
C LYS A 55 -3.10 -14.59 -6.78
N ASN A 56 -2.99 -14.76 -8.10
CA ASN A 56 -2.04 -15.67 -8.75
C ASN A 56 -0.79 -14.93 -9.22
N LEU A 57 -0.58 -13.68 -8.78
CA LEU A 57 0.59 -12.90 -9.15
C LEU A 57 1.79 -13.31 -8.28
N LEU A 58 2.87 -13.72 -8.95
CA LEU A 58 4.16 -14.04 -8.35
C LEU A 58 5.20 -13.02 -8.82
N PHE A 59 5.88 -12.40 -7.86
CA PHE A 59 7.10 -11.67 -8.11
C PHE A 59 8.28 -12.63 -7.97
N VAL A 60 9.17 -12.62 -8.94
CA VAL A 60 10.42 -13.38 -8.95
C VAL A 60 11.54 -12.43 -9.33
N SER A 61 12.61 -12.39 -8.53
CA SER A 61 13.84 -11.69 -8.87
C SER A 61 14.99 -12.66 -9.08
N THR A 62 15.78 -12.40 -10.10
CA THR A 62 17.03 -13.08 -10.38
C THR A 62 18.19 -12.09 -10.38
N VAL A 63 19.37 -12.58 -10.07
CA VAL A 63 20.62 -11.81 -10.05
C VAL A 63 21.66 -12.50 -10.91
N ALA A 64 22.63 -11.74 -11.42
CA ALA A 64 23.81 -12.32 -12.03
C ALA A 64 24.50 -13.29 -11.05
N PRO A 65 24.89 -14.52 -11.45
CA PRO A 65 25.46 -15.53 -10.56
C PRO A 65 26.67 -15.03 -9.76
N LYS A 66 27.57 -14.28 -10.41
CA LYS A 66 28.73 -13.66 -9.75
C LYS A 66 28.31 -12.65 -8.68
N ALA A 67 27.23 -11.91 -8.91
CA ALA A 67 26.72 -10.89 -7.99
C ALA A 67 26.06 -11.49 -6.74
N ALA A 68 25.77 -12.80 -6.77
CA ALA A 68 25.21 -13.55 -5.65
C ALA A 68 26.27 -14.09 -4.68
N GLU A 69 27.56 -14.05 -5.03
CA GLU A 69 28.65 -14.62 -4.21
C GLU A 69 29.19 -13.65 -3.15
N GLY A 70 28.93 -12.35 -3.28
CA GLY A 70 29.25 -11.37 -2.24
C GLY A 70 29.34 -9.92 -2.75
N ILE A 71 29.20 -8.97 -1.83
CA ILE A 71 29.29 -7.54 -2.12
C ILE A 71 30.75 -7.20 -2.47
N GLY A 72 30.98 -6.52 -3.61
CA GLY A 72 32.31 -6.05 -4.02
C GLY A 72 33.13 -7.00 -4.92
N LEU A 73 32.59 -8.15 -5.29
CA LEU A 73 33.25 -9.12 -6.18
C LEU A 73 32.95 -8.91 -7.67
N VAL A 74 32.06 -7.97 -8.01
CA VAL A 74 31.50 -7.82 -9.35
C VAL A 74 31.57 -6.37 -9.80
N THR A 75 31.97 -6.16 -11.05
CA THR A 75 31.97 -4.85 -11.69
C THR A 75 30.54 -4.43 -12.06
N PRO A 76 30.25 -3.13 -12.17
CA PRO A 76 28.90 -2.66 -12.52
C PRO A 76 28.39 -3.16 -13.88
N ASP A 77 29.26 -3.62 -14.78
CA ASP A 77 28.86 -4.13 -16.10
C ASP A 77 28.56 -5.63 -16.10
N GLU A 78 29.00 -6.34 -15.08
CA GLU A 78 28.74 -7.78 -14.89
C GLU A 78 27.61 -8.06 -13.89
N ALA A 79 27.05 -7.01 -13.30
CA ALA A 79 25.99 -7.10 -12.30
C ALA A 79 24.66 -6.63 -12.89
N TRP A 80 23.62 -7.44 -12.73
CA TRP A 80 22.25 -7.04 -13.04
C TRP A 80 21.26 -7.76 -12.13
N VAL A 81 20.11 -7.11 -11.92
CA VAL A 81 18.93 -7.69 -11.27
C VAL A 81 17.81 -7.73 -12.30
N VAL A 82 17.24 -8.91 -12.54
CA VAL A 82 16.04 -9.05 -13.37
C VAL A 82 14.85 -9.33 -12.47
N VAL A 83 13.75 -8.65 -12.75
CA VAL A 83 12.47 -8.81 -12.06
C VAL A 83 11.45 -9.34 -13.05
N TYR A 84 10.71 -10.35 -12.62
CA TYR A 84 9.63 -10.99 -13.37
C TYR A 84 8.34 -10.93 -12.56
N LEU A 85 7.26 -10.57 -13.22
CA LEU A 85 5.90 -10.70 -12.72
C LEU A 85 5.23 -11.84 -13.49
N ILE A 86 4.87 -12.90 -12.80
CA ILE A 86 4.45 -14.18 -13.39
C ILE A 86 3.06 -14.54 -12.87
N ASP A 87 2.17 -15.02 -13.75
CA ASP A 87 0.93 -15.66 -13.33
C ASP A 87 1.19 -17.14 -12.97
N ILE A 88 0.94 -17.51 -11.72
CA ILE A 88 1.17 -18.86 -11.17
C ILE A 88 0.29 -19.93 -11.85
N VAL A 89 -0.87 -19.57 -12.38
CA VAL A 89 -1.77 -20.54 -13.00
C VAL A 89 -1.32 -20.91 -14.41
N THR A 90 -0.83 -19.94 -15.18
CA THR A 90 -0.51 -20.13 -16.60
C THR A 90 0.99 -20.14 -16.92
N GLY A 91 1.84 -19.69 -15.99
CA GLY A 91 3.28 -19.50 -16.23
C GLY A 91 3.59 -18.31 -17.14
N ARG A 92 2.61 -17.45 -17.44
CA ARG A 92 2.81 -16.28 -18.30
C ARG A 92 3.60 -15.22 -17.55
N VAL A 93 4.65 -14.71 -18.17
CA VAL A 93 5.35 -13.49 -17.71
C VAL A 93 4.53 -12.29 -18.15
N LEU A 94 3.91 -11.60 -17.19
CA LEU A 94 3.13 -10.38 -17.41
C LEU A 94 4.05 -9.18 -17.66
N HIS A 95 5.18 -9.12 -16.95
CA HIS A 95 6.13 -8.01 -17.07
C HIS A 95 7.54 -8.45 -16.67
N ARG A 96 8.54 -7.85 -17.32
CA ARG A 96 9.97 -8.09 -17.06
C ARG A 96 10.71 -6.75 -17.04
N VAL A 97 11.49 -6.51 -15.99
CA VAL A 97 12.37 -5.33 -15.86
C VAL A 97 13.78 -5.80 -15.59
N THR A 98 14.77 -5.16 -16.22
CA THR A 98 16.19 -5.44 -15.98
C THR A 98 16.88 -4.17 -15.47
N HIS A 99 17.52 -4.28 -14.31
CA HIS A 99 18.33 -3.22 -13.72
C HIS A 99 19.80 -3.54 -13.93
N GLN A 100 20.46 -2.79 -14.81
CA GLN A 100 21.89 -2.92 -15.11
C GLN A 100 22.74 -2.25 -14.04
N GLY A 101 23.85 -2.87 -13.64
CA GLY A 101 24.68 -2.42 -12.54
C GLY A 101 24.00 -2.52 -11.17
N ALA A 102 23.02 -3.40 -11.03
CA ALA A 102 22.33 -3.64 -9.76
C ALA A 102 22.80 -4.95 -9.11
N GLN A 103 22.84 -4.97 -7.79
CA GLN A 103 23.22 -6.10 -6.96
C GLN A 103 22.19 -6.33 -5.83
N GLY A 104 22.05 -7.59 -5.42
CA GLY A 104 21.31 -7.96 -4.21
C GLY A 104 22.01 -7.57 -2.90
N PRO A 105 21.41 -7.87 -1.73
CA PRO A 105 20.18 -8.63 -1.55
C PRO A 105 18.95 -7.90 -2.07
N VAL A 106 18.06 -8.64 -2.74
CA VAL A 106 16.78 -8.10 -3.21
C VAL A 106 15.73 -8.41 -2.16
N THR A 107 15.00 -7.42 -1.69
CA THR A 107 13.84 -7.62 -0.82
C THR A 107 12.60 -7.10 -1.55
N ALA A 108 11.48 -7.81 -1.48
CA ALA A 108 10.28 -7.44 -2.24
C ALA A 108 9.01 -7.71 -1.46
N VAL A 109 7.98 -6.92 -1.76
CA VAL A 109 6.63 -7.12 -1.24
C VAL A 109 5.59 -6.84 -2.31
N VAL A 110 4.59 -7.74 -2.39
CA VAL A 110 3.46 -7.65 -3.32
C VAL A 110 2.20 -7.34 -2.51
N SER A 111 1.46 -6.31 -2.90
CA SER A 111 0.20 -5.91 -2.26
C SER A 111 -0.73 -5.27 -3.29
N GLU A 112 -2.01 -5.60 -3.21
CA GLU A 112 -3.02 -5.17 -4.20
C GLU A 112 -2.61 -5.45 -5.66
N ASN A 113 -2.30 -4.38 -6.41
CA ASN A 113 -1.89 -4.36 -7.81
C ASN A 113 -0.46 -3.86 -7.99
N TRP A 114 0.31 -3.76 -6.91
CA TRP A 114 1.64 -3.17 -6.93
C TRP A 114 2.67 -4.04 -6.23
N VAL A 115 3.91 -3.85 -6.65
CA VAL A 115 5.07 -4.51 -6.10
C VAL A 115 6.13 -3.46 -5.79
N VAL A 116 6.68 -3.52 -4.59
CA VAL A 116 7.83 -2.71 -4.21
C VAL A 116 8.98 -3.64 -3.92
N TYR A 117 10.15 -3.36 -4.49
CA TYR A 117 11.36 -4.11 -4.23
C TYR A 117 12.56 -3.19 -4.10
N HIS A 118 13.51 -3.62 -3.28
CA HIS A 118 14.72 -2.90 -2.91
C HIS A 118 15.95 -3.68 -3.37
N TYR A 119 16.96 -2.96 -3.86
CA TYR A 119 18.25 -3.52 -4.28
C TYR A 119 19.34 -2.43 -4.20
N PHE A 120 20.59 -2.80 -4.43
CA PHE A 120 21.72 -1.87 -4.45
C PHE A 120 22.14 -1.54 -5.88
N ASN A 121 22.28 -0.26 -6.22
CA ASN A 121 22.83 0.18 -7.49
C ASN A 121 24.34 0.45 -7.34
N LEU A 122 25.16 -0.36 -8.00
CA LEU A 122 26.62 -0.27 -8.00
C LEU A 122 27.15 0.95 -8.76
N ARG A 123 26.45 1.40 -9.81
CA ARG A 123 26.86 2.58 -10.61
C ARG A 123 26.62 3.87 -9.83
N ALA A 124 25.48 3.97 -9.16
CA ALA A 124 25.10 5.13 -8.36
C ALA A 124 25.66 5.09 -6.93
N HIS A 125 26.20 3.95 -6.49
CA HIS A 125 26.60 3.69 -5.10
C HIS A 125 25.50 4.01 -4.08
N ARG A 126 24.24 3.71 -4.43
CA ARG A 126 23.06 4.03 -3.63
C ARG A 126 22.09 2.86 -3.61
N TYR A 127 21.32 2.76 -2.54
CA TYR A 127 20.18 1.87 -2.51
C TYR A 127 19.04 2.43 -3.36
N GLU A 128 18.33 1.55 -4.04
CA GLU A 128 17.17 1.89 -4.84
C GLU A 128 15.97 1.07 -4.39
N MET A 129 14.81 1.72 -4.42
CA MET A 129 13.52 1.10 -4.20
C MET A 129 12.67 1.37 -5.43
N SER A 130 12.33 0.32 -6.16
CA SER A 130 11.47 0.41 -7.33
C SER A 130 10.07 -0.01 -6.99
N VAL A 131 9.11 0.67 -7.63
CA VAL A 131 7.70 0.31 -7.61
C VAL A 131 7.26 -0.08 -9.01
N ILE A 132 6.42 -1.11 -9.08
CA ILE A 132 5.69 -1.51 -10.28
C ILE A 132 4.20 -1.53 -9.90
N GLU A 133 3.37 -0.81 -10.64
CA GLU A 133 1.91 -0.87 -10.54
C GLU A 133 1.33 -1.45 -11.83
N ILE A 134 0.41 -2.40 -11.71
CA ILE A 134 -0.24 -3.09 -12.82
C ILE A 134 -1.70 -2.66 -12.89
N TYR A 135 -2.15 -2.34 -14.09
CA TYR A 135 -3.50 -1.88 -14.39
C TYR A 135 -4.12 -2.75 -15.48
N ASP A 136 -5.43 -2.93 -15.41
CA ASP A 136 -6.22 -3.70 -16.38
C ASP A 136 -6.77 -2.75 -17.44
N GLU A 137 -6.28 -2.89 -18.67
CA GLU A 137 -6.65 -2.05 -19.81
C GLU A 137 -7.90 -2.56 -20.52
N SER A 138 -8.27 -3.83 -20.34
CA SER A 138 -9.48 -4.40 -20.95
C SER A 138 -10.77 -3.69 -20.51
N ARG A 139 -10.70 -2.94 -19.41
CA ARG A 139 -11.81 -2.17 -18.82
C ARG A 139 -11.72 -0.66 -19.10
N SER A 140 -10.74 -0.23 -19.90
CA SER A 140 -10.42 1.20 -20.13
C SER A 140 -11.47 1.97 -20.94
N ASP A 141 -12.30 1.31 -21.76
CA ASP A 141 -13.43 1.94 -22.49
C ASP A 141 -14.48 2.60 -21.56
N ASN A 142 -14.42 2.30 -20.26
CA ASN A 142 -15.26 2.83 -19.20
C ASN A 142 -14.45 3.66 -18.18
N ASN A 143 -13.56 4.52 -18.67
CA ASN A 143 -12.64 5.34 -17.87
C ASN A 143 -13.29 6.51 -17.10
N ASN A 144 -14.52 6.93 -17.39
CA ASN A 144 -15.08 8.12 -16.73
C ASN A 144 -15.63 7.84 -15.31
N VAL A 145 -15.26 8.67 -14.33
CA VAL A 145 -15.77 8.62 -12.93
C VAL A 145 -17.29 8.63 -12.85
N LEU A 146 -17.97 9.41 -13.71
CA LEU A 146 -19.43 9.46 -13.74
C LEU A 146 -20.02 8.11 -14.16
N LYS A 147 -19.37 7.44 -15.12
CA LYS A 147 -19.73 6.06 -15.44
C LYS A 147 -19.45 5.18 -14.24
N LEU A 148 -18.31 5.27 -13.54
CA LEU A 148 -18.03 4.42 -12.37
C LEU A 148 -19.12 4.53 -11.29
N ALA A 149 -19.61 5.75 -11.03
CA ALA A 149 -20.60 6.03 -10.00
C ALA A 149 -22.06 5.69 -10.41
N LEU A 150 -22.44 5.93 -11.66
CA LEU A 150 -23.84 5.79 -12.14
C LEU A 150 -24.05 4.62 -13.11
N GLY A 151 -22.98 4.04 -13.63
CA GLY A 151 -22.99 3.03 -14.69
C GLY A 151 -23.17 1.61 -14.16
N LYS A 152 -23.71 0.75 -15.04
CA LYS A 152 -23.80 -0.69 -14.83
C LYS A 152 -22.43 -1.34 -15.06
N HIS A 153 -21.49 -1.14 -14.14
CA HIS A 153 -20.21 -1.85 -14.18
C HIS A 153 -20.38 -3.25 -13.62
N ASN A 154 -20.04 -4.27 -14.41
CA ASN A 154 -19.98 -5.66 -13.95
C ASN A 154 -18.72 -5.88 -13.09
N LEU A 155 -18.68 -5.25 -11.91
CA LEU A 155 -17.69 -5.48 -10.86
C LEU A 155 -17.71 -6.93 -10.32
N THR A 156 -18.75 -7.69 -10.69
CA THR A 156 -19.00 -9.09 -10.36
C THR A 156 -18.59 -10.07 -11.46
N SER A 157 -18.04 -9.60 -12.59
CA SER A 157 -17.57 -10.52 -13.64
C SER A 157 -16.40 -11.37 -13.11
N PRO A 158 -16.43 -12.70 -13.31
CA PRO A 158 -15.36 -13.57 -12.84
C PRO A 158 -14.08 -13.30 -13.64
N ILE A 159 -12.98 -13.02 -12.95
CA ILE A 159 -11.66 -12.87 -13.55
C ILE A 159 -11.01 -14.26 -13.58
N SER A 160 -10.58 -14.69 -14.76
CA SER A 160 -9.85 -15.95 -14.94
C SER A 160 -8.41 -15.66 -15.36
N SER A 161 -7.45 -16.38 -14.80
CA SER A 161 -6.05 -16.35 -15.28
C SER A 161 -5.91 -16.91 -16.70
N TYR A 162 -6.89 -17.71 -17.17
CA TYR A 162 -6.88 -18.29 -18.52
C TYR A 162 -7.39 -17.32 -19.60
N SER A 163 -8.26 -16.37 -19.25
CA SER A 163 -8.45 -15.20 -20.12
C SER A 163 -7.12 -14.44 -20.21
N ARG A 164 -6.77 -13.91 -21.37
CA ARG A 164 -5.59 -13.05 -21.51
C ARG A 164 -6.01 -11.63 -21.11
N PRO A 165 -5.65 -11.12 -19.92
CA PRO A 165 -5.94 -9.73 -19.60
C PRO A 165 -4.91 -8.85 -20.31
N ASP A 166 -5.38 -7.80 -20.97
CA ASP A 166 -4.51 -6.73 -21.45
C ASP A 166 -4.13 -5.87 -20.24
N VAL A 167 -2.84 -5.84 -19.91
CA VAL A 167 -2.32 -5.15 -18.73
C VAL A 167 -1.38 -4.03 -19.11
N VAL A 168 -1.55 -2.88 -18.46
CA VAL A 168 -0.64 -1.73 -18.55
C VAL A 168 0.17 -1.66 -17.26
N VAL A 169 1.47 -1.48 -17.41
CA VAL A 169 2.41 -1.44 -16.28
C VAL A 169 3.03 -0.06 -16.19
N LYS A 170 3.01 0.53 -14.99
CA LYS A 170 3.72 1.77 -14.66
C LYS A 170 4.79 1.46 -13.63
N SER A 171 6.02 1.89 -13.87
CA SER A 171 7.16 1.61 -12.99
C SER A 171 8.03 2.84 -12.79
N GLN A 172 8.56 3.00 -11.59
CA GLN A 172 9.52 4.05 -11.26
C GLN A 172 10.49 3.56 -10.18
N SER A 173 11.74 4.02 -10.24
CA SER A 173 12.76 3.76 -9.22
C SER A 173 13.05 5.03 -8.43
N TYR A 174 13.25 4.88 -7.12
CA TYR A 174 13.62 5.97 -6.21
C TYR A 174 14.87 5.60 -5.44
N PHE A 175 15.72 6.58 -5.18
CA PHE A 175 16.83 6.38 -4.26
C PHE A 175 16.35 6.27 -2.82
N PHE A 176 16.95 5.34 -2.08
CA PHE A 176 16.75 5.15 -0.66
C PHE A 176 18.08 5.22 0.07
N THR A 177 18.07 5.71 1.30
CA THR A 177 19.30 6.00 2.06
C THR A 177 19.84 4.79 2.82
N HIS A 178 18.97 3.82 3.14
CA HIS A 178 19.29 2.73 4.04
C HIS A 178 19.18 1.37 3.35
N SER A 179 19.91 0.38 3.86
CA SER A 179 19.73 -1.01 3.46
C SER A 179 18.49 -1.59 4.13
N VAL A 180 17.77 -2.45 3.40
CA VAL A 180 16.50 -3.04 3.84
C VAL A 180 16.65 -4.54 4.06
N LYS A 181 16.39 -4.99 5.27
CA LYS A 181 16.46 -6.42 5.62
C LYS A 181 15.14 -7.15 5.39
N ALA A 182 14.02 -6.53 5.77
CA ALA A 182 12.69 -7.08 5.60
C ALA A 182 11.69 -5.97 5.23
N MET A 183 10.68 -6.35 4.44
CA MET A 183 9.57 -5.47 4.08
C MET A 183 8.23 -6.18 4.27
N THR A 184 7.24 -5.44 4.73
CA THR A 184 5.86 -5.92 4.81
C THR A 184 4.90 -4.75 4.61
N VAL A 185 3.64 -5.04 4.35
CA VAL A 185 2.62 -4.01 4.14
C VAL A 185 1.56 -4.12 5.23
N THR A 186 1.07 -2.97 5.66
CA THR A 186 -0.05 -2.86 6.60
C THR A 186 -1.34 -3.46 6.02
N THR A 187 -2.10 -4.15 6.88
CA THR A 187 -3.35 -4.83 6.51
C THR A 187 -4.45 -4.44 7.48
N THR A 188 -5.59 -4.04 6.94
CA THR A 188 -6.81 -3.67 7.67
C THR A 188 -7.96 -4.60 7.27
N ALA A 189 -9.06 -4.59 8.03
CA ALA A 189 -10.12 -5.58 7.89
C ALA A 189 -10.85 -5.48 6.54
N LYS A 190 -11.06 -4.27 6.05
CA LYS A 190 -11.77 -3.97 4.80
C LYS A 190 -10.83 -3.50 3.68
N GLY A 191 -9.59 -3.12 3.99
CA GLY A 191 -8.64 -2.60 3.01
C GLY A 191 -9.02 -1.21 2.47
N ILE A 192 -9.67 -0.40 3.30
CA ILE A 192 -10.08 0.99 3.00
C ILE A 192 -8.96 1.97 3.35
N THR A 193 -8.32 1.77 4.51
CA THR A 193 -7.24 2.63 5.00
C THR A 193 -6.04 2.64 4.04
N SER A 194 -5.35 3.78 3.94
CA SER A 194 -4.15 3.87 3.11
C SER A 194 -3.08 2.89 3.59
N LYS A 195 -2.40 2.25 2.63
CA LYS A 195 -1.33 1.29 2.94
C LYS A 195 -0.02 2.01 3.20
N GLN A 196 0.62 1.62 4.29
CA GLN A 196 2.02 1.90 4.58
C GLN A 196 2.88 0.65 4.36
N LEU A 197 4.06 0.88 3.77
CA LEU A 197 5.16 -0.05 3.66
C LEU A 197 5.98 0.01 4.94
N LEU A 198 6.03 -1.09 5.68
CA LEU A 198 6.90 -1.23 6.84
C LEU A 198 8.25 -1.80 6.38
N VAL A 199 9.29 -1.01 6.60
CA VAL A 199 10.65 -1.31 6.16
C VAL A 199 11.53 -1.47 7.40
N GLU A 200 12.18 -2.62 7.52
CA GLU A 200 13.22 -2.82 8.52
C GLU A 200 14.54 -2.27 7.99
N LEU A 201 15.07 -1.24 8.67
CA LEU A 201 16.35 -0.65 8.31
C LEU A 201 17.50 -1.44 8.92
N LEU A 202 18.49 -1.77 8.10
CA LEU A 202 19.74 -2.36 8.53
C LEU A 202 20.78 -1.25 8.69
N GLN A 203 21.01 -0.80 9.93
CA GLN A 203 22.04 0.19 10.24
C GLN A 203 22.97 -0.34 11.34
N ILE A 204 24.24 0.04 11.28
CA ILE A 204 25.34 -0.46 12.15
C ILE A 204 25.04 -0.32 13.66
N ARG A 205 24.12 0.58 14.06
CA ARG A 205 23.82 0.87 15.48
C ARG A 205 22.33 1.03 15.83
N SER A 206 21.42 0.83 14.86
CA SER A 206 19.99 1.06 15.07
C SER A 206 19.17 0.14 14.15
N PHE A 207 18.51 -0.86 14.72
CA PHE A 207 17.51 -1.65 14.01
C PHE A 207 16.13 -1.08 14.34
N GLN A 208 15.55 -0.40 13.35
CA GLN A 208 14.27 0.30 13.51
C GLN A 208 13.34 -0.04 12.35
N VAL A 209 12.04 0.00 12.64
CA VAL A 209 11.00 -0.20 11.63
C VAL A 209 10.47 1.16 11.21
N LEU A 210 10.64 1.49 9.93
CA LEU A 210 10.12 2.70 9.31
C LEU A 210 8.79 2.40 8.62
N ALA A 211 7.75 3.19 8.89
CA ALA A 211 6.50 3.16 8.14
C ALA A 211 6.51 4.23 7.04
N LEU A 212 6.71 3.81 5.80
CA LEU A 212 6.65 4.68 4.63
C LEU A 212 5.25 4.63 4.01
N ASP A 213 4.64 5.79 3.78
CA ASP A 213 3.36 5.88 3.08
C ASP A 213 3.53 5.46 1.61
N LYS A 214 2.66 4.57 1.11
CA LYS A 214 2.67 4.12 -0.29
C LYS A 214 2.57 5.27 -1.29
N ARG A 215 2.04 6.44 -0.91
CA ARG A 215 1.99 7.65 -1.76
C ARG A 215 3.37 8.17 -2.15
N TYR A 216 4.42 7.91 -1.36
CA TYR A 216 5.79 8.22 -1.77
C TYR A 216 6.31 7.27 -2.85
N LEU A 217 5.67 6.13 -3.06
CA LEU A 217 6.05 5.12 -4.04
C LEU A 217 4.99 5.04 -5.16
N ASP A 218 4.51 6.18 -5.68
CA ASP A 218 3.59 6.22 -6.83
C ASP A 218 4.38 6.46 -8.13
N PRO A 219 4.38 5.52 -9.11
CA PRO A 219 5.20 5.61 -10.32
C PRO A 219 4.86 6.78 -11.25
N ARG A 220 3.80 7.54 -10.96
CA ARG A 220 3.41 8.73 -11.72
C ARG A 220 4.07 10.01 -11.19
N ARG A 221 4.85 9.95 -10.11
CA ARG A 221 5.48 11.14 -9.50
C ARG A 221 6.44 11.79 -10.50
N SER A 222 6.17 13.05 -10.84
CA SER A 222 7.04 13.93 -11.61
C SER A 222 7.68 15.00 -10.71
N ALA A 223 8.83 15.55 -11.12
CA ALA A 223 9.49 16.65 -10.42
C ALA A 223 8.60 17.90 -10.42
N GLU A 224 7.91 18.14 -11.53
CA GLU A 224 6.96 19.23 -11.71
C GLU A 224 5.57 18.64 -11.99
N PRO A 225 4.77 18.35 -10.95
CA PRO A 225 3.42 17.84 -11.15
C PRO A 225 2.52 18.95 -11.74
N THR A 226 1.61 18.54 -12.62
CA THR A 226 0.58 19.40 -13.19
C THR A 226 -0.40 19.88 -12.12
N GLN A 227 -1.20 20.90 -12.43
CA GLN A 227 -2.20 21.42 -11.48
C GLN A 227 -3.23 20.34 -11.09
N SER A 228 -3.72 19.56 -12.05
CA SER A 228 -4.65 18.46 -11.78
C SER A 228 -4.03 17.37 -10.90
N GLU A 229 -2.75 17.04 -11.08
CA GLU A 229 -2.04 16.07 -10.22
C GLU A 229 -1.83 16.60 -8.80
N LYS A 230 -1.59 17.90 -8.64
CA LYS A 230 -1.52 18.53 -7.31
C LYS A 230 -2.86 18.47 -6.58
N GLU A 231 -3.97 18.60 -7.30
CA GLU A 231 -5.32 18.45 -6.75
C GLU A 231 -5.63 16.99 -6.33
N GLU A 232 -5.02 16.00 -7.00
CA GLU A 232 -5.03 14.59 -6.54
C GLU A 232 -4.21 14.37 -5.25
N GLY A 233 -3.43 15.38 -4.82
CA GLY A 233 -2.49 15.26 -3.70
C GLY A 233 -1.20 14.52 -4.07
N MET A 234 -0.79 14.56 -5.35
CA MET A 234 0.45 13.94 -5.80
C MET A 234 1.66 14.62 -5.17
N ILE A 235 2.51 13.81 -4.54
CA ILE A 235 3.75 14.29 -3.92
C ILE A 235 4.81 14.48 -5.02
N PRO A 236 5.38 15.68 -5.21
CA PRO A 236 6.41 15.92 -6.21
C PRO A 236 7.59 14.97 -6.05
N LEU A 237 8.19 14.52 -7.15
CA LEU A 237 9.38 13.68 -7.12
C LEU A 237 10.53 14.42 -6.42
N THR A 238 11.18 13.73 -5.49
CA THR A 238 12.34 14.20 -4.75
C THR A 238 13.53 13.30 -5.05
N ASP A 239 14.75 13.81 -4.83
CA ASP A 239 15.99 13.06 -5.11
C ASP A 239 16.09 11.72 -4.36
N SER A 240 15.47 11.63 -3.18
CA SER A 240 15.40 10.40 -2.39
C SER A 240 14.09 10.31 -1.62
N LEU A 241 13.75 9.09 -1.20
CA LEU A 241 12.62 8.84 -0.32
C LEU A 241 12.90 9.40 1.09
N PRO A 242 11.94 10.10 1.72
CA PRO A 242 12.18 10.77 2.99
C PRO A 242 12.22 9.77 4.16
N THR A 243 13.17 9.97 5.06
CA THR A 243 13.26 9.26 6.34
C THR A 243 12.81 10.19 7.46
N ILE A 244 11.50 10.19 7.71
CA ILE A 244 10.87 11.09 8.68
C ILE A 244 10.98 10.47 10.09
N PRO A 245 11.58 11.14 11.09
CA PRO A 245 11.73 10.58 12.43
C PRO A 245 10.42 10.14 13.09
N GLN A 246 9.33 10.85 12.83
CA GLN A 246 8.00 10.54 13.34
C GLN A 246 7.38 9.28 12.69
N SER A 247 7.93 8.80 11.58
CA SER A 247 7.47 7.60 10.88
C SER A 247 8.11 6.31 11.40
N TYR A 248 9.06 6.39 12.36
CA TYR A 248 9.59 5.20 13.00
C TYR A 248 8.57 4.58 13.95
N VAL A 249 8.13 3.37 13.62
CA VAL A 249 7.15 2.59 14.38
C VAL A 249 7.70 2.15 15.73
N THR A 250 9.01 1.94 15.83
CA THR A 250 9.69 1.57 17.07
C THR A 250 10.03 2.77 17.95
N HIS A 251 9.80 4.01 17.49
CA HIS A 251 10.16 5.24 18.18
C HIS A 251 11.62 5.23 18.68
N SER A 252 11.84 5.25 20.00
CA SER A 252 13.16 5.19 20.64
C SER A 252 13.69 3.76 20.85
N LEU A 253 12.85 2.74 20.63
CA LEU A 253 13.23 1.35 20.83
C LEU A 253 13.99 0.83 19.61
N GLN A 254 15.05 0.09 19.88
CA GLN A 254 15.81 -0.68 18.90
C GLN A 254 15.38 -2.13 19.01
N VAL A 255 15.14 -2.79 17.87
CA VAL A 255 14.67 -4.19 17.83
C VAL A 255 15.74 -5.02 17.14
N GLU A 256 16.63 -5.62 17.93
CA GLU A 256 17.81 -6.31 17.41
C GLU A 256 17.46 -7.63 16.72
N GLY A 257 18.22 -7.94 15.66
CA GLY A 257 18.15 -9.25 15.00
C GLY A 257 16.77 -9.62 14.43
N LEU A 258 15.98 -8.63 14.01
CA LEU A 258 14.63 -8.84 13.48
C LEU A 258 14.68 -9.78 12.26
N ARG A 259 13.82 -10.80 12.28
CA ARG A 259 13.73 -11.87 11.26
C ARG A 259 12.57 -11.61 10.31
N GLY A 260 11.50 -10.99 10.80
CA GLY A 260 10.37 -10.60 9.97
C GLY A 260 9.36 -9.73 10.72
N ILE A 261 8.52 -9.07 9.93
CA ILE A 261 7.44 -8.21 10.42
C ILE A 261 6.11 -8.78 9.93
N VAL A 262 5.19 -9.02 10.87
CA VAL A 262 3.83 -9.46 10.59
C VAL A 262 2.86 -8.33 10.91
N THR A 263 1.86 -8.19 10.06
CA THR A 263 0.78 -7.22 10.22
C THR A 263 -0.54 -7.96 10.33
N PHE A 264 -1.39 -7.54 11.27
CA PHE A 264 -2.70 -8.12 11.51
C PHE A 264 -3.78 -7.03 11.52
N PRO A 265 -4.90 -7.24 10.84
CA PRO A 265 -6.03 -6.30 10.89
C PRO A 265 -6.66 -6.31 12.29
N THR A 266 -7.07 -5.15 12.78
CA THR A 266 -7.92 -5.05 13.98
C THR A 266 -9.40 -4.99 13.58
N LYS A 267 -10.30 -4.96 14.58
CA LYS A 267 -11.73 -4.73 14.35
C LYS A 267 -12.01 -3.30 13.84
N LEU A 268 -11.19 -2.34 14.25
CA LEU A 268 -11.24 -0.97 13.74
C LEU A 268 -10.50 -0.92 12.41
N GLU A 269 -11.12 -0.34 11.39
CA GLU A 269 -10.52 -0.25 10.08
C GLU A 269 -9.28 0.65 10.11
N SER A 270 -9.32 1.73 10.89
CA SER A 270 -8.23 2.71 10.94
C SER A 270 -6.93 2.19 11.56
N THR A 271 -6.96 1.03 12.25
CA THR A 271 -5.80 0.53 13.00
C THR A 271 -5.37 -0.89 12.60
N THR A 272 -4.06 -1.11 12.63
CA THR A 272 -3.43 -2.41 12.33
C THR A 272 -2.41 -2.73 13.43
N LEU A 273 -2.28 -4.01 13.75
CA LEU A 273 -1.27 -4.50 14.69
C LEU A 273 -0.01 -4.85 13.92
N VAL A 274 1.12 -4.41 14.45
CA VAL A 274 2.45 -4.70 13.91
C VAL A 274 3.18 -5.52 14.95
N PHE A 275 3.59 -6.72 14.55
CA PHE A 275 4.41 -7.61 15.35
C PHE A 275 5.72 -7.89 14.63
N SER A 276 6.80 -7.40 15.22
CA SER A 276 8.16 -7.62 14.76
C SER A 276 8.82 -8.67 15.64
N TYR A 277 9.40 -9.69 15.03
CA TYR A 277 10.02 -10.80 15.75
C TYR A 277 11.42 -11.09 15.23
N GLY A 278 12.32 -11.44 16.14
CA GLY A 278 13.71 -11.76 15.87
C GLY A 278 14.40 -12.31 17.11
N ILE A 279 15.52 -11.69 17.47
CA ILE A 279 16.11 -11.85 18.81
C ILE A 279 15.21 -11.16 19.83
N ASP A 280 14.82 -9.92 19.51
CA ASP A 280 13.84 -9.17 20.29
C ASP A 280 12.43 -9.32 19.71
N LEU A 281 11.44 -9.14 20.59
CA LEU A 281 10.02 -9.13 20.23
C LEU A 281 9.48 -7.71 20.44
N PHE A 282 8.85 -7.16 19.42
CA PHE A 282 8.24 -5.83 19.50
C PHE A 282 6.82 -5.87 18.94
N PHE A 283 5.89 -5.29 19.70
CA PHE A 283 4.48 -5.24 19.36
C PHE A 283 3.96 -3.82 19.51
N THR A 284 3.26 -3.33 18.50
CA THR A 284 2.58 -2.03 18.58
C THR A 284 1.36 -2.00 17.67
N ARG A 285 0.49 -1.02 17.89
CA ARG A 285 -0.65 -0.71 17.04
C ARG A 285 -0.36 0.60 16.32
N ILE A 286 -0.52 0.61 15.00
CA ILE A 286 -0.38 1.83 14.20
C ILE A 286 -1.69 2.16 13.48
N ALA A 287 -1.86 3.45 13.15
CA ALA A 287 -3.02 3.97 12.42
C ALA A 287 -2.55 4.70 11.15
N PRO A 288 -2.44 4.01 9.99
CA PRO A 288 -1.83 4.57 8.79
C PRO A 288 -2.45 5.87 8.28
N SER A 289 -3.79 5.99 8.38
CA SER A 289 -4.55 7.20 8.00
C SER A 289 -5.09 7.97 9.21
N ARG A 290 -4.46 7.86 10.38
CA ARG A 290 -4.99 8.30 11.68
C ARG A 290 -6.28 7.58 12.08
N THR A 291 -6.70 7.74 13.32
CA THR A 291 -7.91 7.10 13.87
C THR A 291 -9.16 7.87 13.44
N TYR A 292 -9.79 7.46 12.34
CA TYR A 292 -11.02 8.08 11.83
C TYR A 292 -12.31 7.35 12.24
N ASP A 293 -12.20 6.17 12.84
CA ASP A 293 -13.33 5.35 13.32
C ASP A 293 -13.37 5.25 14.86
N SER A 294 -12.60 6.10 15.53
CA SER A 294 -12.60 6.29 16.98
C SER A 294 -12.55 7.78 17.29
N LEU A 295 -13.17 8.18 18.39
CA LEU A 295 -12.95 9.52 18.96
C LEU A 295 -11.47 9.61 19.39
N THR A 296 -10.90 10.79 19.23
CA THR A 296 -9.53 11.08 19.66
C THR A 296 -9.50 11.26 21.17
N ASP A 297 -8.34 10.95 21.78
CA ASP A 297 -8.12 11.17 23.22
C ASP A 297 -8.18 12.67 23.59
N GLU A 298 -7.95 13.55 22.61
CA GLU A 298 -8.02 15.01 22.75
C GLU A 298 -9.46 15.57 22.66
N PHE A 299 -10.47 14.73 22.42
CA PHE A 299 -11.84 15.19 22.29
C PHE A 299 -12.38 15.74 23.62
N SER A 300 -12.72 17.04 23.66
CA SER A 300 -13.21 17.70 24.87
C SER A 300 -14.68 17.40 25.13
N TYR A 301 -14.93 16.27 25.80
CA TYR A 301 -16.27 15.89 26.26
C TYR A 301 -16.91 16.95 27.16
N GLY A 302 -16.11 17.68 27.95
CA GLY A 302 -16.59 18.76 28.81
C GLY A 302 -17.17 19.93 28.02
N LEU A 303 -16.50 20.37 26.95
CA LEU A 303 -17.01 21.43 26.09
C LEU A 303 -18.28 21.01 25.35
N LEU A 304 -18.35 19.76 24.90
CA LEU A 304 -19.56 19.21 24.28
C LEU A 304 -20.75 19.27 25.25
N LEU A 305 -20.58 18.80 26.49
CA LEU A 305 -21.64 18.82 27.49
C LEU A 305 -22.06 20.26 27.85
N LEU A 306 -21.09 21.17 27.98
CA LEU A 306 -21.36 22.58 28.28
C LEU A 306 -22.17 23.23 27.16
N THR A 307 -21.82 23.01 25.90
CA THR A 307 -22.56 23.59 24.76
C THR A 307 -23.98 23.03 24.68
N ILE A 308 -24.19 21.74 24.91
CA ILE A 308 -25.53 21.13 24.98
C ILE A 308 -26.36 21.77 26.10
N ALA A 309 -25.80 21.92 27.30
CA ALA A 309 -26.50 22.54 28.42
C ALA A 309 -26.84 24.02 28.15
N ALA A 310 -25.91 24.79 27.60
CA ALA A 310 -26.13 26.19 27.23
C ALA A 310 -27.24 26.31 26.16
N LEU A 311 -27.25 25.42 25.16
CA LEU A 311 -28.27 25.39 24.12
C LEU A 311 -29.65 25.07 24.70
N LEU A 312 -29.75 24.11 25.61
CA LEU A 312 -31.00 23.77 26.30
C LEU A 312 -31.55 24.95 27.12
N ILE A 313 -30.69 25.64 27.87
CA ILE A 313 -31.08 26.83 28.63
C ILE A 313 -31.55 27.94 27.68
N ALA A 314 -30.83 28.18 26.58
CA ALA A 314 -31.21 29.17 25.58
C ALA A 314 -32.58 28.85 24.97
N ILE A 315 -32.83 27.59 24.59
CA ILE A 315 -34.14 27.13 24.07
C ILE A 315 -35.24 27.42 25.09
N LEU A 316 -35.03 27.07 26.36
CA LEU A 316 -36.03 27.25 27.42
C LEU A 316 -36.36 28.73 27.65
N ILE A 317 -35.34 29.58 27.67
CA ILE A 317 -35.50 31.04 27.77
C ILE A 317 -36.25 31.59 26.55
N THR A 318 -35.87 31.19 25.33
CA THR A 318 -36.54 31.65 24.10
C THR A 318 -37.98 31.17 24.01
N TRP A 319 -38.29 29.97 24.47
CA TRP A 319 -39.64 29.43 24.52
C TRP A 319 -40.54 30.26 25.44
N ILE A 320 -40.08 30.54 26.67
CA ILE A 320 -40.80 31.40 27.62
C ILE A 320 -41.03 32.80 27.04
N LEU A 321 -40.01 33.38 26.39
CA LEU A 321 -40.10 34.69 25.76
C LEU A 321 -41.09 34.70 24.58
N SER A 322 -41.12 33.62 23.80
CA SER A 322 -42.04 33.45 22.67
C SER A 322 -43.49 33.37 23.15
N GLU A 323 -43.76 32.54 24.15
CA GLU A 323 -45.10 32.36 24.72
C GLU A 323 -45.63 33.67 25.32
N LYS A 324 -44.76 34.41 26.04
CA LYS A 324 -45.09 35.76 26.52
C LYS A 324 -45.38 36.75 25.38
N LYS A 325 -44.69 36.63 24.25
CA LYS A 325 -44.88 37.51 23.09
C LYS A 325 -46.19 37.19 22.36
N GLU A 326 -46.53 35.92 22.17
CA GLU A 326 -47.81 35.51 21.58
C GLU A 326 -49.01 35.92 22.44
N LEU A 327 -48.92 35.76 23.76
CA LEU A 327 -49.96 36.22 24.68
C LEU A 327 -50.19 37.73 24.59
N ARG A 328 -49.12 38.51 24.35
CA ARG A 328 -49.19 39.96 24.21
C ARG A 328 -49.82 40.37 22.86
N ILE A 329 -49.48 39.67 21.78
CA ILE A 329 -50.05 39.92 20.45
C ILE A 329 -51.55 39.54 20.40
N ASN A 330 -51.95 38.43 21.01
CA ASN A 330 -53.37 38.05 21.10
C ASN A 330 -54.16 38.94 22.08
N GLY A 331 -53.53 39.46 23.13
CA GLY A 331 -54.16 40.42 24.06
C GLY A 331 -54.46 41.77 23.41
N ASP A 332 -53.58 42.26 22.54
CA ASP A 332 -53.77 43.52 21.81
C ASP A 332 -54.74 43.37 20.61
N GLY A 333 -54.92 42.15 20.09
CA GLY A 333 -55.87 41.85 19.00
C GLY A 333 -57.35 41.71 19.41
N VAL A 334 -57.66 41.67 20.71
CA VAL A 334 -59.04 41.60 21.25
C VAL A 334 -59.60 42.99 21.59
N LEU A 335 -58.80 44.06 21.43
CA LEU A 335 -59.19 45.45 21.68
C LEU A 335 -59.43 46.29 20.41
N MET A 336 -59.67 45.65 19.24
CA MET A 336 -60.21 46.34 18.06
C MET A 336 -61.63 45.89 17.75
#